data_AF-A0AAW1TP62-F1
#
_entry.id   AF-A0AAW1TP62-F1
#
_cell.length_a   1.000
_cell.length_b   1.000
_cell.length_c   1.000
_cell.angle_alpha   90.00
_cell.angle_beta   90.00
_cell.angle_gamma   90.00
#
_symmetry.space_group_name_H-M   'P 1'
#
loop_
_entity.id
_entity.type
_entity.pdbx_description
1 polymer ?
#
loop_
_entity_poly.entity_id
_entity_poly.type
_entity_poly.pdbx_seq_one_letter_code
_entity_poly.pdbx_strand_id
1 'polypeptide(L)'
;MIVKIPGCTEVSAEDVGEWMACDTSDPVEVEEELSADVEVDAGPSASEAFAGLETALKWMERQPVCDHLQLLTVKRMRDLAARKRLKTAKQLTLTEMFKKQ
;
A
#
# COMPACT_ATOMS: atom_id res chain seq x y z
N MET A 1 -1.32 -32.59 -24.36
CA MET A 1 -1.04 -33.51 -23.23
C MET A 1 -0.60 -32.68 -22.05
N ILE A 2 -1.36 -32.66 -20.96
CA ILE A 2 -0.96 -31.97 -19.72
C ILE A 2 0.15 -32.81 -19.08
N VAL A 3 1.33 -32.23 -18.91
CA VAL A 3 2.49 -32.90 -18.30
C VAL A 3 2.21 -33.01 -16.80
N LYS A 4 2.17 -34.25 -16.29
CA LYS A 4 1.88 -34.53 -14.88
C LYS A 4 3.14 -34.24 -14.06
N ILE A 5 3.17 -33.08 -13.41
CA ILE A 5 4.28 -32.66 -12.55
C ILE A 5 4.22 -33.47 -11.24
N PRO A 6 5.26 -34.25 -10.88
CA PRO A 6 5.30 -34.98 -9.61
C PRO A 6 5.18 -34.02 -8.42
N GLY A 7 4.24 -34.27 -7.50
CA GLY A 7 3.94 -33.38 -6.37
C GLY A 7 2.74 -32.45 -6.58
N CYS A 8 2.23 -32.32 -7.81
CA CYS A 8 1.00 -31.58 -8.14
C CYS A 8 -0.21 -32.50 -8.37
N THR A 9 -0.17 -33.74 -7.88
CA THR A 9 -1.24 -34.73 -8.07
C THR A 9 -2.47 -34.51 -7.20
N GLU A 10 -2.38 -33.62 -6.21
CA GLU A 10 -3.42 -33.39 -5.19
C GLU A 10 -4.21 -32.11 -5.44
N VAL A 11 -3.83 -31.30 -6.44
CA VAL A 11 -4.54 -30.07 -6.80
C VAL A 11 -5.51 -30.39 -7.94
N SER A 12 -6.79 -30.42 -7.60
CA SER A 12 -7.90 -30.55 -8.53
C SER A 12 -8.23 -29.20 -9.17
N ALA A 13 -9.03 -29.21 -10.24
CA ALA A 13 -9.56 -27.97 -10.82
C ALA A 13 -10.50 -27.23 -9.84
N GLU A 14 -11.01 -27.93 -8.83
CA GLU A 14 -11.90 -27.43 -7.79
C GLU A 14 -11.11 -26.54 -6.82
N ASP A 15 -9.90 -26.95 -6.44
CA ASP A 15 -8.98 -26.17 -5.60
C ASP A 15 -8.57 -24.85 -6.27
N VAL A 16 -8.41 -24.87 -7.60
CA VAL A 16 -8.14 -23.65 -8.39
C VAL A 16 -9.37 -22.74 -8.40
N GLY A 17 -10.58 -23.31 -8.47
CA GLY A 17 -11.82 -22.56 -8.38
C GLY A 17 -12.02 -21.91 -7.01
N GLU A 18 -11.68 -22.62 -5.93
CA GLU A 18 -11.71 -22.09 -4.56
C GLU A 18 -10.73 -20.92 -4.38
N TRP A 19 -9.50 -21.05 -4.89
CA TRP A 19 -8.52 -19.96 -4.90
C TRP A 19 -9.01 -18.73 -5.66
N MET A 20 -9.64 -18.92 -6.83
CA MET A 20 -10.18 -17.82 -7.63
C MET A 20 -11.42 -17.18 -6.97
N ALA A 21 -12.13 -17.94 -6.13
CA ALA A 21 -13.30 -17.46 -5.38
C ALA A 21 -12.90 -16.67 -4.10
N CYS A 22 -11.69 -16.87 -3.57
CA CYS A 22 -11.17 -16.07 -2.46
C CYS A 22 -11.09 -14.58 -2.81
N ASP A 23 -10.69 -14.23 -4.04
CA ASP A 23 -10.61 -12.82 -4.50
C ASP A 23 -11.98 -12.14 -4.67
N THR A 24 -13.09 -12.89 -4.68
CA THR A 24 -14.45 -12.34 -4.79
C THR A 24 -15.20 -12.26 -3.45
N SER A 25 -14.63 -12.84 -2.39
CA SER A 25 -15.26 -12.94 -1.07
C SER A 25 -14.76 -11.88 -0.08
N ASP A 26 -13.74 -11.11 -0.42
CA ASP A 26 -13.39 -9.92 0.34
C ASP A 26 -14.50 -8.88 0.13
N PRO A 27 -15.15 -8.38 1.20
CA PRO A 27 -16.05 -7.24 1.08
C PRO A 27 -15.18 -6.04 0.67
N VAL A 28 -15.13 -5.77 -0.62
CA VAL A 28 -14.80 -4.44 -1.10
C VAL A 28 -15.92 -3.57 -0.53
N GLU A 29 -15.61 -2.77 0.49
CA GLU A 29 -16.49 -1.70 0.94
C GLU A 29 -16.76 -0.85 -0.30
N VAL A 30 -17.94 -1.04 -0.89
CA VAL A 30 -18.45 -0.17 -1.94
C VAL A 30 -18.72 1.15 -1.22
N GLU A 31 -17.76 2.06 -1.29
CA GLU A 31 -17.98 3.46 -0.92
C GLU A 31 -19.14 3.95 -1.78
N GLU A 32 -20.32 3.99 -1.15
CA GLU A 32 -21.55 4.54 -1.71
C GLU A 32 -21.24 6.01 -2.05
N GLU A 33 -21.16 6.32 -3.34
CA GLU A 33 -20.86 7.67 -3.83
C GLU A 33 -21.93 8.66 -3.38
N LEU A 34 -21.68 9.28 -2.22
CA LEU A 34 -22.27 10.56 -1.85
C LEU A 34 -21.68 11.62 -2.80
N SER A 35 -22.38 11.81 -3.91
CA SER A 35 -22.20 12.92 -4.84
C SER A 35 -22.60 14.25 -4.17
N ALA A 36 -21.77 14.69 -3.23
CA ALA A 36 -21.59 16.10 -2.98
C ALA A 36 -20.47 16.57 -3.91
N ASP A 37 -20.72 17.63 -4.67
CA ASP A 37 -19.74 18.36 -5.47
C ASP A 37 -18.73 19.01 -4.51
N VAL A 38 -17.90 18.16 -3.92
CA VAL A 38 -16.72 18.54 -3.16
C VAL A 38 -15.63 18.50 -4.22
N GLU A 39 -15.12 19.67 -4.61
CA GLU A 39 -13.85 19.74 -5.30
C GLU A 39 -12.90 18.80 -4.55
N VAL A 40 -12.59 17.65 -5.16
CA VAL A 40 -11.64 16.70 -4.59
C VAL A 40 -10.32 17.42 -4.66
N ASP A 41 -9.99 18.16 -3.59
CA ASP A 41 -8.67 18.69 -3.37
C ASP A 41 -7.74 17.49 -3.54
N ALA A 42 -6.95 17.51 -4.62
CA ALA A 42 -6.13 16.37 -5.02
C ALA A 42 -5.06 16.02 -3.97
N GLY A 43 -5.07 16.75 -2.85
CA GLY A 43 -4.12 16.67 -1.78
C GLY A 43 -2.74 17.11 -2.26
N PRO A 44 -1.81 17.27 -1.31
CA PRO A 44 -0.41 17.43 -1.67
C PRO A 44 0.07 16.18 -2.44
N SER A 45 0.88 16.39 -3.46
CA SER A 45 1.64 15.29 -4.07
C SER A 45 2.45 14.56 -3.00
N ALA A 46 2.81 13.30 -3.25
CA ALA A 46 3.57 12.54 -2.26
C ALA A 46 4.84 13.28 -1.82
N SER A 47 5.56 13.93 -2.75
CA SER A 47 6.72 14.78 -2.44
C SER A 47 6.40 15.94 -1.52
N GLU A 48 5.30 16.65 -1.76
CA GLU A 48 4.86 17.79 -0.94
C GLU A 48 4.44 17.33 0.46
N ALA A 49 3.74 16.20 0.55
CA ALA A 49 3.36 15.60 1.84
C ALA A 49 4.59 15.22 2.67
N PHE A 50 5.64 14.64 2.06
CA PHE A 50 6.90 14.34 2.75
C PHE A 50 7.65 15.60 3.18
N ALA A 51 7.73 16.62 2.31
CA ALA A 51 8.37 17.88 2.64
C ALA A 51 7.64 18.60 3.80
N GLY A 52 6.31 18.57 3.80
CA GLY A 52 5.48 19.07 4.91
C GLY A 52 5.73 18.31 6.21
N LEU A 53 5.78 16.97 6.16
CA LEU A 53 6.06 16.13 7.33
C LEU A 53 7.46 16.38 7.91
N GLU A 54 8.48 16.54 7.07
CA GLU A 54 9.83 16.89 7.54
C GLU A 54 9.89 18.26 8.21
N THR A 55 9.15 19.22 7.68
CA THR A 55 9.05 20.57 8.24
C THR A 55 8.35 20.53 9.61
N ALA A 56 7.26 19.77 9.73
CA ALA A 56 6.55 19.56 10.98
C ALA A 56 7.43 18.85 12.03
N LEU A 57 8.19 17.84 11.63
CA LEU A 57 9.14 17.15 12.51
C LEU A 57 10.23 18.10 13.05
N LYS A 58 10.84 18.91 12.19
CA LYS A 58 11.83 19.92 12.60
C LYS A 58 11.25 20.94 13.57
N TRP A 59 9.99 21.32 13.36
CA TRP A 59 9.29 22.23 14.26
C TRP A 59 9.00 21.57 15.62
N MET A 60 8.54 20.32 15.63
CA MET A 60 8.27 19.55 16.85
C MET A 60 9.53 19.34 17.70
N GLU A 61 10.68 19.05 17.07
CA GLU A 61 11.96 18.87 17.77
C GLU A 61 12.43 20.11 18.53
N ARG A 62 11.97 21.29 18.12
CA ARG A 62 12.31 22.57 18.76
C ARG A 62 11.35 22.96 19.89
N GLN A 63 10.23 22.25 20.04
CA GLN A 63 9.27 22.56 21.09
C GLN A 63 9.77 22.03 22.44
N PRO A 64 9.84 22.87 23.48
CA PRO A 64 10.33 22.46 24.80
C PRO A 64 9.41 21.48 25.53
N VAL A 65 8.15 21.36 25.07
CA VAL A 65 7.11 20.49 25.64
C VAL A 65 6.96 19.18 24.86
N CYS A 66 7.73 18.99 23.78
CA CYS A 66 7.59 17.81 22.94
C CYS A 66 8.02 16.55 23.70
N ASP A 67 7.06 15.68 24.01
CA ASP A 67 7.33 14.39 24.63
C ASP A 67 8.11 13.50 23.63
N HIS A 68 9.18 12.89 24.12
CA HIS A 68 10.06 12.04 23.31
C HIS A 68 9.29 10.88 22.66
N LEU A 69 8.25 10.37 23.33
CA LEU A 69 7.42 9.30 22.80
C LEU A 69 6.57 9.76 21.60
N GLN A 70 6.05 10.99 21.64
CA GLN A 70 5.32 11.59 20.53
C GLN A 70 6.24 11.77 19.32
N LEU A 71 7.46 12.27 19.55
CA LEU A 71 8.44 12.46 18.49
C LEU A 71 8.86 11.11 17.85
N LEU A 72 9.07 10.07 18.66
CA LEU A 72 9.36 8.72 18.18
C LEU A 72 8.21 8.15 17.34
N THR A 73 6.96 8.39 17.75
CA THR A 73 5.77 7.94 17.03
C THR A 73 5.72 8.54 15.63
N VAL A 74 5.90 9.85 15.50
CA VAL A 74 5.86 10.53 14.19
C VAL A 74 7.03 10.08 13.30
N LYS A 75 8.23 9.92 13.86
CA LYS A 75 9.39 9.37 13.13
C LYS A 75 9.13 7.95 12.63
N ARG A 76 8.50 7.10 13.43
CA ARG A 76 8.12 5.74 13.03
C ARG A 76 7.11 5.75 11.89
N MET A 77 6.12 6.65 11.92
CA MET A 77 5.13 6.79 10.84
C MET A 77 5.79 7.17 9.52
N ARG A 78 6.71 8.15 9.53
CA ARG A 78 7.55 8.51 8.37
C ARG A 78 8.28 7.30 7.80
N ASP A 79 8.96 6.54 8.65
CA ASP A 79 9.76 5.40 8.21
C ASP A 79 8.89 4.27 7.64
N LEU A 80 7.69 4.06 8.20
CA LEU A 80 6.71 3.11 7.65
C LEU A 80 6.23 3.54 6.25
N ALA A 81 5.93 4.83 6.06
CA ALA A 81 5.53 5.36 4.76
C ALA A 81 6.65 5.23 3.71
N ALA A 82 7.91 5.52 4.08
CA ALA A 82 9.07 5.33 3.21
C ALA A 82 9.27 3.85 2.83
N ARG A 83 9.10 2.93 3.79
CA ARG A 83 9.18 1.48 3.54
C ARG A 83 8.08 1.00 2.59
N LYS A 84 6.84 1.49 2.72
CA LYS A 84 5.75 1.17 1.79
C LYS A 84 6.09 1.59 0.37
N ARG A 85 6.59 2.82 0.17
CA ARG A 85 7.07 3.31 -1.13
C ARG A 85 8.14 2.41 -1.75
N LEU A 86 9.14 2.00 -0.95
CA LEU A 86 10.20 1.12 -1.44
C LEU A 86 9.66 -0.27 -1.86
N LYS A 87 8.68 -0.81 -1.12
CA LYS A 87 8.03 -2.08 -1.47
C LYS A 87 7.20 -1.97 -2.75
N THR A 88 6.38 -0.92 -2.87
CA THR A 88 5.59 -0.66 -4.09
C THR A 88 6.48 -0.47 -5.31
N ALA A 89 7.59 0.27 -5.17
CA ALA A 89 8.57 0.44 -6.25
C ALA A 89 9.19 -0.90 -6.70
N LYS A 90 9.50 -1.81 -5.76
CA LYS A 90 10.01 -3.16 -6.06
C LYS A 90 8.96 -4.06 -6.72
N GLN A 91 7.70 -3.92 -6.33
CA GLN A 91 6.61 -4.69 -6.92
C GLN A 91 6.33 -4.25 -8.36
N LEU A 92 6.37 -2.94 -8.65
CA LEU A 92 6.25 -2.41 -10.00
C LEU A 92 7.33 -2.99 -10.93
N THR A 93 8.56 -3.15 -10.44
CA THR A 93 9.69 -3.63 -11.26
C THR A 93 9.42 -5.01 -11.87
N LEU A 94 8.75 -5.91 -11.15
CA LEU A 94 8.46 -7.27 -11.63
C LEU A 94 7.32 -7.28 -12.65
N THR A 95 6.25 -6.51 -12.42
CA THR A 95 5.13 -6.40 -13.37
C THR A 95 5.46 -5.59 -14.63
N GLU A 96 6.37 -4.61 -14.53
CA GLU A 96 6.83 -3.84 -15.70
C GLU A 96 7.77 -4.66 -16.59
N MET A 97 8.50 -5.63 -16.03
CA MET A 97 9.33 -6.56 -16.81
C MET A 97 8.53 -7.43 -17.77
N PHE A 98 7.25 -7.73 -17.46
CA PHE A 98 6.38 -8.56 -18.31
C PHE A 98 5.58 -7.77 -19.35
N LYS A 99 5.55 -6.43 -19.28
CA LYS A 99 4.82 -5.58 -20.25
C LYS A 99 5.61 -5.31 -21.54
N LYS A 100 6.83 -5.83 -21.66
CA LYS A 100 7.76 -5.55 -22.77
C LYS A 100 7.92 -6.75 -23.75
N GLN A 101 6.83 -7.47 -24.03
CA GLN A 101 6.77 -8.45 -25.12
C GLN A 101 5.82 -7.97 -26.22
#